data_AF-A0A6C0AUF7-F1
#
_entry.id   AF-A0A6C0AUF7-F1
#
_cell.length_a   1.000
_cell.length_b   1.000
_cell.length_c   1.000
_cell.angle_alpha   90.00
_cell.angle_beta   90.00
_cell.angle_gamma   90.00
#
_symmetry.space_group_name_H-M   'P 1'
#
loop_
_entity.id
_entity.type
_entity.pdbx_description
1 polymer ?
#
loop_
_entity_poly.entity_id
_entity_poly.type
_entity_poly.pdbx_seq_one_letter_code
_entity_poly.pdbx_strand_id
1 'polypeptide(L)'
;MSLFQDDIKLEDIFKRLQDYVVVKFNEKLPSFNKNDDIDILTSNIDKNIKIILDWYNKDKFRHKIIRVNSFQKQVDLIRIGEKRLTIKFDLYEKFLYKKFSLNDSVYQLILKNKIHNGLTYIPCLVDDLSIRYCEYIEYPVKKKHLEYTNKFVKTKFHRVKVGEIDSKLNYGVTYTSIILWGHGICYTQQILHSLMEDIDCNILNIKKKKIDDLEKCIEICYKSDLEKRQQVSHIKAKTAYLKNVPPVYVHILIKNHGASFIKYGKGDNITIADKNITDWKWKIREMFNPKGRVHKKPLSSGITHNHVIHVTDAPEDCVDLCYRLLKKKPADFENKVINGYEIPWHLPERSMYCKILDISEIRVNIVGKGIIKIECSPHYEYVLGKKENYTKYYSKYCGEQLQDNHTTKKFDNLIKSFDFLGYNMEDRRLIIVNSKYVVMDGVHRLAILKMNDIDKIKVLVYD
;
A
#
# COMPACT_ATOMS: atom_id res chain seq x y z
N MET A 1 16.02 -39.62 -20.46
CA MET A 1 16.36 -38.67 -19.38
C MET A 1 17.79 -38.24 -19.56
N SER A 2 18.05 -36.94 -19.71
CA SER A 2 19.43 -36.46 -19.88
C SER A 2 20.15 -36.51 -18.54
N LEU A 3 21.37 -37.05 -18.51
CA LEU A 3 22.28 -37.15 -17.35
C LEU A 3 22.59 -35.80 -16.65
N PHE A 4 21.98 -34.69 -17.09
CA PHE A 4 22.22 -33.34 -16.58
C PHE A 4 21.23 -32.90 -15.50
N GLN A 5 20.05 -33.52 -15.42
CA GLN A 5 19.00 -33.12 -14.48
C GLN A 5 19.28 -33.53 -13.03
N ASP A 6 20.12 -34.54 -12.82
CA ASP A 6 20.33 -35.10 -11.47
C ASP A 6 21.15 -34.18 -10.56
N ASP A 7 21.92 -33.26 -11.14
CA ASP A 7 22.85 -32.40 -10.40
C ASP A 7 22.28 -31.01 -10.02
N ILE A 8 21.19 -30.57 -10.66
CA ILE A 8 20.55 -29.26 -10.43
C ILE A 8 19.03 -29.44 -10.34
N LYS A 9 18.47 -29.27 -9.14
CA LYS A 9 17.02 -29.36 -8.87
C LYS A 9 16.41 -27.99 -8.64
N LEU A 10 15.79 -27.41 -9.67
CA LEU A 10 15.26 -26.05 -9.60
C LEU A 10 14.18 -25.87 -8.53
N GLU A 11 13.44 -26.94 -8.21
CA GLU A 11 12.44 -26.89 -7.12
C GLU A 11 13.08 -26.54 -5.78
N ASP A 12 14.31 -27.01 -5.55
CA ASP A 12 15.00 -26.83 -4.28
C ASP A 12 15.48 -25.39 -4.09
N ILE A 13 15.95 -24.72 -5.15
CA ILE A 13 16.32 -23.31 -5.07
C ILE A 13 15.10 -22.41 -4.94
N PHE A 14 14.01 -22.71 -5.65
CA PHE A 14 12.77 -21.93 -5.57
C PHE A 14 12.17 -21.91 -4.16
N LYS A 15 12.33 -22.99 -3.38
CA LYS A 15 11.92 -23.02 -1.96
C LYS A 15 12.80 -22.16 -1.04
N ARG A 16 14.03 -21.84 -1.46
CA ARG A 16 15.01 -21.10 -0.65
C ARG A 16 15.03 -19.61 -0.95
N LEU A 17 14.78 -19.22 -2.20
CA LEU A 17 14.74 -17.83 -2.62
C LEU A 17 13.71 -17.05 -1.80
N GLN A 18 14.00 -15.79 -1.53
CA GLN A 18 13.18 -14.93 -0.69
C GLN A 18 12.62 -13.76 -1.48
N ASP A 19 11.35 -13.45 -1.22
CA ASP A 19 10.62 -12.33 -1.81
C ASP A 19 10.93 -12.09 -3.29
N TYR A 20 10.54 -13.07 -4.10
CA TYR A 20 10.84 -13.11 -5.53
C TYR A 20 9.62 -13.56 -6.33
N VAL A 21 9.69 -13.37 -7.65
CA VAL A 21 8.86 -14.04 -8.65
C VAL A 21 9.71 -14.43 -9.86
N VAL A 22 9.44 -15.60 -10.44
CA VAL A 22 9.96 -15.98 -11.75
C VAL A 22 9.09 -15.32 -12.81
N VAL A 23 9.61 -14.29 -13.48
CA VAL A 23 8.87 -13.57 -14.51
C VAL A 23 8.95 -14.31 -15.84
N LYS A 24 7.94 -14.14 -16.69
CA LYS A 24 7.90 -14.79 -18.01
C LYS A 24 8.02 -16.31 -17.92
N PHE A 25 7.43 -16.89 -16.87
CA PHE A 25 7.53 -18.31 -16.52
C PHE A 25 7.35 -19.23 -17.73
N ASN A 26 8.21 -20.25 -17.80
CA ASN A 26 8.22 -21.26 -18.84
C ASN A 26 7.61 -22.55 -18.30
N GLU A 27 6.57 -23.04 -18.96
CA GLU A 27 5.83 -24.26 -18.57
C GLU A 27 6.69 -25.53 -18.54
N LYS A 28 7.90 -25.51 -19.13
CA LYS A 28 8.85 -26.62 -19.06
C LYS A 28 9.53 -26.74 -17.69
N LEU A 29 9.53 -25.68 -16.86
CA LEU A 29 10.11 -25.73 -15.52
C LEU A 29 9.39 -26.76 -14.65
N PRO A 30 10.11 -27.50 -13.79
CA PRO A 30 11.51 -27.30 -13.39
C PRO A 30 12.55 -27.92 -14.34
N SER A 31 12.12 -28.52 -15.44
CA SER A 31 13.04 -28.98 -16.47
C SER A 31 13.62 -27.80 -17.25
N PHE A 32 14.92 -27.86 -17.52
CA PHE A 32 15.64 -26.83 -18.29
C PHE A 32 16.66 -27.48 -19.22
N ASN A 33 17.03 -26.77 -20.28
CA ASN A 33 18.09 -27.15 -21.22
C ASN A 33 19.36 -26.34 -20.96
N LYS A 34 20.48 -26.79 -21.51
CA LYS A 34 21.72 -26.01 -21.46
C LYS A 34 21.52 -24.64 -22.10
N ASN A 35 22.05 -23.62 -21.44
CA ASN A 35 21.92 -22.20 -21.77
C ASN A 35 20.52 -21.60 -21.56
N ASP A 36 19.58 -22.33 -20.93
CA ASP A 36 18.31 -21.73 -20.53
C ASP A 36 18.54 -20.64 -19.46
N ASP A 37 17.64 -19.67 -19.47
CA ASP A 37 17.62 -18.53 -18.58
C ASP A 37 16.39 -18.52 -17.67
N ILE A 38 16.60 -18.08 -16.44
CA ILE A 38 15.53 -17.87 -15.46
C ILE A 38 15.56 -16.41 -15.04
N ASP A 39 14.56 -15.66 -15.49
CA ASP A 39 14.36 -14.26 -15.11
C ASP A 39 13.64 -14.18 -13.75
N ILE A 40 14.27 -13.54 -12.76
CA ILE A 40 13.77 -13.43 -11.39
C ILE A 40 13.65 -11.95 -11.02
N LEU A 41 12.45 -11.47 -10.74
CA LEU A 41 12.25 -10.18 -10.08
C LEU A 41 12.28 -10.41 -8.57
N THR A 42 13.03 -9.59 -7.82
CA THR A 42 13.16 -9.71 -6.36
C THR A 42 13.40 -8.36 -5.68
N SER A 43 13.01 -8.25 -4.40
CA SER A 43 13.31 -7.08 -3.58
C SER A 43 14.75 -7.02 -3.06
N ASN A 44 15.53 -8.11 -3.17
CA ASN A 44 16.92 -8.13 -2.71
C ASN A 44 17.79 -9.07 -3.55
N ILE A 45 18.50 -8.50 -4.53
CA ILE A 45 19.36 -9.27 -5.46
C ILE A 45 20.48 -9.97 -4.69
N ASP A 46 21.20 -9.26 -3.82
CA ASP A 46 22.42 -9.79 -3.18
C ASP A 46 22.12 -10.97 -2.25
N LYS A 47 21.01 -10.89 -1.52
CA LYS A 47 20.53 -12.00 -0.68
C LYS A 47 20.20 -13.22 -1.53
N ASN A 48 19.49 -13.05 -2.64
CA ASN A 48 19.13 -14.17 -3.51
C ASN A 48 20.31 -14.72 -4.30
N ILE A 49 21.30 -13.90 -4.66
CA ILE A 49 22.59 -14.39 -5.19
C ILE A 49 23.27 -15.27 -4.16
N LYS A 50 23.38 -14.82 -2.90
CA LYS A 50 23.99 -15.63 -1.84
C LYS A 50 23.27 -16.98 -1.70
N ILE A 51 21.94 -16.97 -1.71
CA ILE A 51 21.14 -18.20 -1.66
C ILE A 51 21.44 -19.13 -2.86
N ILE A 52 21.60 -18.59 -4.07
CA ILE A 52 21.98 -19.37 -5.26
C ILE A 52 23.40 -19.96 -5.09
N LEU A 53 24.37 -19.15 -4.64
CA LEU A 53 25.76 -19.57 -4.44
C LEU A 53 25.95 -20.63 -3.34
N ASP A 54 25.05 -20.64 -2.36
CA ASP A 54 25.03 -21.61 -1.26
C ASP A 54 24.23 -22.88 -1.63
N TRP A 55 23.50 -22.88 -2.75
CA TRP A 55 22.63 -23.98 -3.14
C TRP A 55 23.31 -25.04 -4.02
N TYR A 56 24.10 -24.64 -5.01
CA TYR A 56 24.64 -25.59 -5.99
C TYR A 56 25.94 -26.27 -5.51
N ASN A 57 26.27 -27.45 -6.08
CA ASN A 57 27.50 -28.17 -5.74
C ASN A 57 28.75 -27.54 -6.40
N LYS A 58 29.64 -26.97 -5.59
CA LYS A 58 30.87 -26.26 -6.02
C LYS A 58 31.96 -27.18 -6.60
N ASP A 59 31.89 -28.49 -6.35
CA ASP A 59 32.79 -29.49 -6.93
C ASP A 59 32.38 -29.89 -8.35
N LYS A 60 31.11 -29.62 -8.72
CA LYS A 60 30.56 -29.93 -10.04
C LYS A 60 30.40 -28.71 -10.93
N PHE A 61 30.24 -27.53 -10.34
CA PHE A 61 29.99 -26.30 -11.07
C PHE A 61 30.92 -25.17 -10.61
N ARG A 62 31.38 -24.39 -11.58
CA ARG A 62 31.93 -23.06 -11.35
C ARG A 62 30.87 -22.01 -11.67
N HIS A 63 30.95 -20.85 -11.04
CA HIS A 63 30.04 -19.74 -11.32
C HIS A 63 30.75 -18.51 -11.86
N LYS A 64 29.98 -17.62 -12.48
CA LYS A 64 30.41 -16.26 -12.80
C LYS A 64 29.27 -15.30 -12.45
N ILE A 65 29.60 -14.25 -11.71
CA ILE A 65 28.65 -13.16 -11.43
C ILE A 65 28.94 -12.03 -12.40
N ILE A 66 27.92 -11.60 -13.13
CA ILE A 66 28.01 -10.49 -14.08
C ILE A 66 27.10 -9.38 -13.59
N ARG A 67 27.68 -8.20 -13.35
CA ARG A 67 26.92 -6.99 -13.06
C ARG A 67 26.51 -6.35 -14.38
N VAL A 68 25.24 -6.51 -14.76
CA VAL A 68 24.72 -5.96 -16.02
C VAL A 68 24.48 -4.45 -15.87
N ASN A 69 23.88 -4.05 -14.74
CA ASN A 69 23.70 -2.65 -14.35
C ASN A 69 23.54 -2.55 -12.81
N SER A 70 23.01 -1.44 -12.30
CA SER A 70 22.78 -1.25 -10.86
C SER A 70 21.63 -2.09 -10.30
N PHE A 71 20.65 -2.47 -11.12
CA PHE A 71 19.42 -3.16 -10.72
C PHE A 71 19.31 -4.58 -11.31
N GLN A 72 20.36 -5.03 -11.98
CA GLN A 72 20.41 -6.35 -12.60
C GLN A 72 21.78 -6.98 -12.41
N LYS A 73 21.76 -8.21 -11.88
CA LYS A 73 22.92 -9.08 -11.78
C LYS A 73 22.56 -10.44 -12.33
N GLN A 74 23.55 -11.08 -12.93
CA GLN A 74 23.41 -12.39 -13.55
C GLN A 74 24.34 -13.37 -12.84
N VAL A 75 23.84 -14.57 -12.57
CA VAL A 75 24.62 -15.70 -12.05
C VAL A 75 24.64 -16.80 -13.09
N ASP A 76 25.79 -17.00 -13.71
CA ASP A 76 26.03 -18.08 -14.65
C ASP A 76 26.59 -19.29 -13.92
N LEU A 77 25.95 -20.46 -14.08
CA LEU A 77 26.49 -21.73 -13.61
C LEU A 77 27.00 -22.54 -14.79
N ILE A 78 28.25 -23.00 -14.68
CA ILE A 78 28.94 -23.76 -15.73
C ILE A 78 29.50 -25.02 -15.10
N ARG A 79 29.14 -26.19 -15.65
CA ARG A 79 29.71 -27.46 -15.19
C ARG A 79 31.23 -27.48 -15.41
N ILE A 80 31.98 -27.98 -14.41
CA ILE A 80 33.43 -28.11 -14.52
C ILE A 80 33.78 -29.05 -15.69
N GLY A 81 34.77 -28.66 -16.48
CA GLY A 81 35.13 -29.32 -17.74
C GLY A 81 34.32 -28.86 -18.97
N GLU A 82 33.20 -28.16 -18.78
CA GLU A 82 32.41 -27.63 -19.89
C GLU A 82 32.76 -26.17 -20.23
N LYS A 83 32.69 -25.86 -21.53
CA LYS A 83 32.83 -24.49 -22.05
C LYS A 83 31.48 -23.76 -22.14
N ARG A 84 30.37 -24.50 -22.20
CA ARG A 84 29.02 -23.94 -22.41
C ARG A 84 28.33 -23.68 -21.09
N LEU A 85 27.46 -22.67 -21.06
CA LEU A 85 26.61 -22.34 -19.92
C LEU A 85 25.67 -23.51 -19.62
N THR A 86 25.57 -23.90 -18.35
CA THR A 86 24.59 -24.89 -17.92
C THR A 86 23.24 -24.20 -17.73
N ILE A 87 23.18 -23.21 -16.84
CA ILE A 87 21.98 -22.41 -16.59
C ILE A 87 22.38 -21.01 -16.14
N LYS A 88 21.54 -20.03 -16.46
CA LYS A 88 21.71 -18.64 -16.05
C LYS A 88 20.51 -18.17 -15.23
N PHE A 89 20.80 -17.47 -14.14
CA PHE A 89 19.80 -16.74 -13.35
C PHE A 89 20.00 -15.24 -13.60
N ASP A 90 18.99 -14.60 -14.20
CA ASP A 90 18.95 -13.15 -14.36
C ASP A 90 18.10 -12.56 -13.24
N LEU A 91 18.73 -11.87 -12.28
CA LEU A 91 18.05 -11.27 -11.13
C LEU A 91 17.88 -9.78 -11.36
N TYR A 92 16.64 -9.31 -11.18
CA TYR A 92 16.22 -7.93 -11.35
C TYR A 92 15.61 -7.39 -10.06
N GLU A 93 15.96 -6.17 -9.70
CA GLU A 93 15.19 -5.33 -8.78
C GLU A 93 14.18 -4.49 -9.56
N LYS A 94 14.56 -4.09 -10.78
CA LYS A 94 13.79 -3.25 -11.69
C LYS A 94 14.13 -3.60 -13.14
N PHE A 95 13.19 -3.40 -14.05
CA PHE A 95 13.43 -3.52 -15.48
C PHE A 95 13.86 -2.16 -16.04
N LEU A 96 14.96 -2.13 -16.80
CA LEU A 96 15.45 -0.93 -17.46
C LEU A 96 15.03 -0.95 -18.93
N TYR A 97 13.93 -0.27 -19.24
CA TYR A 97 13.47 -0.04 -20.60
C TYR A 97 13.97 1.31 -21.10
N LYS A 98 14.31 1.40 -22.39
CA LYS A 98 14.81 2.63 -23.02
C LYS A 98 13.71 3.38 -23.75
N LYS A 99 12.70 2.66 -24.26
CA LYS A 99 11.62 3.25 -25.06
C LYS A 99 10.47 3.82 -24.24
N PHE A 100 10.39 3.48 -22.96
CA PHE A 100 9.42 3.96 -21.99
C PHE A 100 10.01 3.75 -20.60
N SER A 101 9.41 4.34 -19.56
CA SER A 101 9.79 4.07 -18.17
C SER A 101 8.61 3.57 -17.35
N LEU A 102 8.89 2.74 -16.35
CA LEU A 102 7.91 2.26 -15.38
C LEU A 102 8.10 2.97 -14.05
N ASN A 103 7.00 3.17 -13.32
CA ASN A 103 7.05 3.65 -11.94
C ASN A 103 7.68 2.58 -11.04
N ASP A 104 8.55 3.00 -10.11
CA ASP A 104 9.24 2.11 -9.19
C ASP A 104 8.31 1.27 -8.30
N SER A 105 7.09 1.75 -7.99
CA SER A 105 6.14 1.00 -7.17
C SER A 105 5.63 -0.28 -7.86
N VAL A 106 5.66 -0.33 -9.19
CA VAL A 106 5.17 -1.46 -9.99
C VAL A 106 5.86 -2.75 -9.59
N TYR A 107 7.16 -2.72 -9.30
CA TYR A 107 7.93 -3.92 -8.95
C TYR A 107 7.51 -4.50 -7.60
N GLN A 108 7.28 -3.65 -6.61
CA GLN A 108 6.80 -4.08 -5.29
C GLN A 108 5.38 -4.63 -5.37
N LEU A 109 4.53 -4.02 -6.21
CA LEU A 109 3.17 -4.50 -6.45
C LEU A 109 3.14 -5.87 -7.13
N ILE A 110 4.01 -6.10 -8.12
CA ILE A 110 4.17 -7.42 -8.75
C ILE A 110 4.62 -8.47 -7.72
N LEU A 111 5.61 -8.13 -6.87
CA LEU A 111 6.10 -9.03 -5.82
C LEU A 111 5.02 -9.34 -4.76
N LYS A 112 4.17 -8.36 -4.43
CA LYS A 112 3.04 -8.53 -3.51
C LYS A 112 1.90 -9.37 -4.11
N ASN A 113 1.62 -9.20 -5.40
CA ASN A 113 0.53 -9.87 -6.12
C ASN A 113 0.92 -11.23 -6.72
N LYS A 114 2.09 -11.76 -6.35
CA LYS A 114 2.57 -13.06 -6.82
C LYS A 114 1.65 -14.20 -6.42
N ILE A 115 1.58 -15.20 -7.29
CA ILE A 115 0.84 -16.43 -7.07
C ILE A 115 1.81 -17.62 -7.07
N HIS A 116 1.58 -18.59 -6.19
CA HIS A 116 2.36 -19.84 -6.19
C HIS A 116 1.70 -20.82 -7.16
N ASN A 117 2.43 -21.30 -8.18
CA ASN A 117 1.87 -22.20 -9.21
C ASN A 117 2.04 -23.71 -8.89
N GLY A 118 2.41 -24.04 -7.65
CA GLY A 118 2.75 -25.39 -7.21
C GLY A 118 4.25 -25.70 -7.27
N LEU A 119 5.01 -24.92 -8.04
CA LEU A 119 6.46 -25.06 -8.19
C LEU A 119 7.23 -23.88 -7.59
N THR A 120 6.83 -22.67 -7.95
CA THR A 120 7.49 -21.41 -7.61
C THR A 120 6.48 -20.27 -7.57
N TYR A 121 6.93 -19.08 -7.18
CA TYR A 121 6.12 -17.86 -7.29
C TYR A 121 6.26 -17.24 -8.68
N ILE A 122 5.13 -16.89 -9.29
CA ILE A 122 5.05 -16.21 -10.59
C ILE A 122 4.17 -14.96 -10.46
N PRO A 123 4.28 -13.97 -11.36
CA PRO A 123 3.36 -12.84 -11.39
C PRO A 123 1.91 -13.30 -11.61
N CYS A 124 0.93 -12.52 -11.16
CA CYS A 124 -0.45 -12.74 -11.58
C CYS A 124 -0.58 -12.56 -13.11
N LEU A 125 -1.62 -13.12 -13.73
CA LEU A 125 -1.75 -13.12 -15.20
C LEU A 125 -1.66 -11.71 -15.81
N VAL A 126 -2.32 -10.72 -15.20
CA VAL A 126 -2.34 -9.34 -15.72
C VAL A 126 -0.95 -8.71 -15.71
N ASP A 127 -0.16 -8.99 -14.66
CA ASP A 127 1.23 -8.53 -14.57
C ASP A 127 2.13 -9.24 -15.57
N ASP A 128 2.03 -10.56 -15.70
CA ASP A 128 2.85 -11.33 -16.66
C ASP A 128 2.58 -10.85 -18.10
N LEU A 129 1.31 -10.62 -18.46
CA LEU A 129 0.94 -10.05 -19.75
C LEU A 129 1.55 -8.67 -19.97
N SER A 130 1.55 -7.82 -18.93
CA SER A 130 2.09 -6.46 -19.01
C SER A 130 3.62 -6.46 -19.14
N ILE A 131 4.33 -7.30 -18.37
CA ILE A 131 5.78 -7.47 -18.44
C ILE A 131 6.20 -7.99 -19.82
N ARG A 132 5.52 -9.02 -20.34
CA ARG A 132 5.77 -9.57 -21.68
C ARG A 132 5.54 -8.51 -22.76
N TYR A 133 4.47 -7.72 -22.64
CA TYR A 133 4.20 -6.64 -23.59
C TYR A 133 5.25 -5.51 -23.50
N CYS A 134 5.66 -5.13 -22.29
CA CYS A 134 6.78 -4.20 -22.07
C CYS A 134 8.05 -4.67 -22.79
N GLU A 135 8.40 -5.95 -22.65
CA GLU A 135 9.56 -6.54 -23.31
C GLU A 135 9.42 -6.56 -24.85
N TYR A 136 8.22 -6.77 -25.39
CA TYR A 136 7.95 -6.65 -26.82
C TYR A 136 8.09 -5.20 -27.33
N ILE A 137 7.55 -4.21 -26.59
CA ILE A 137 7.69 -2.80 -26.96
C ILE A 137 9.17 -2.40 -26.97
N GLU A 138 9.92 -2.80 -25.94
CA GLU A 138 11.37 -2.57 -25.89
C GLU A 138 12.08 -3.30 -27.04
N TYR A 139 11.79 -4.59 -27.24
CA TYR A 139 12.45 -5.45 -28.23
C TYR A 139 11.43 -6.12 -29.19
N PRO A 140 11.00 -5.43 -30.27
CA PRO A 140 9.98 -5.95 -31.19
C PRO A 140 10.31 -7.29 -31.88
N VAL A 141 11.60 -7.65 -31.92
CA VAL A 141 12.07 -8.96 -32.41
C VAL A 141 11.57 -10.12 -31.55
N LYS A 142 11.22 -9.90 -30.28
CA LYS A 142 10.69 -10.93 -29.38
C LYS A 142 9.19 -11.13 -29.57
N LYS A 143 8.76 -11.39 -30.82
CA LYS A 143 7.35 -11.57 -31.23
C LYS A 143 6.58 -12.60 -30.39
N LYS A 144 7.27 -13.63 -29.88
CA LYS A 144 6.71 -14.63 -28.96
C LYS A 144 5.98 -14.03 -27.75
N HIS A 145 6.41 -12.88 -27.23
CA HIS A 145 5.75 -12.22 -26.09
C HIS A 145 4.43 -11.58 -26.52
N LEU A 146 4.41 -10.90 -27.66
CA LEU A 146 3.17 -10.36 -28.23
C LEU A 146 2.18 -11.49 -28.53
N GLU A 147 2.63 -12.55 -29.19
CA GLU A 147 1.83 -13.75 -29.50
C GLU A 147 1.26 -14.37 -28.23
N TYR A 148 2.07 -14.51 -27.17
CA TYR A 148 1.60 -14.98 -25.88
C TYR A 148 0.50 -14.07 -25.34
N THR A 149 0.71 -12.74 -25.32
CA THR A 149 -0.33 -11.82 -24.80
C THR A 149 -1.63 -11.86 -25.59
N ASN A 150 -1.54 -12.09 -26.90
CA ASN A 150 -2.71 -12.17 -27.78
C ASN A 150 -3.54 -13.45 -27.59
N LYS A 151 -2.99 -14.50 -26.96
CA LYS A 151 -3.80 -15.68 -26.55
C LYS A 151 -4.85 -15.33 -25.48
N PHE A 152 -4.65 -14.24 -24.74
CA PHE A 152 -5.51 -13.81 -23.64
C PHE A 152 -6.39 -12.62 -24.02
N VAL A 153 -7.04 -12.66 -25.19
CA VAL A 153 -7.84 -11.55 -25.75
C VAL A 153 -8.92 -10.99 -24.81
N LYS A 154 -9.44 -11.82 -23.90
CA LYS A 154 -10.48 -11.42 -22.94
C LYS A 154 -9.93 -10.73 -21.69
N THR A 155 -8.63 -10.84 -21.43
CA THR A 155 -7.98 -10.25 -20.26
C THR A 155 -7.53 -8.83 -20.59
N LYS A 156 -8.10 -7.84 -19.90
CA LYS A 156 -7.66 -6.45 -20.02
C LYS A 156 -6.39 -6.22 -19.21
N PHE A 157 -5.39 -5.62 -19.83
CA PHE A 157 -4.15 -5.20 -19.19
C PHE A 157 -3.59 -3.96 -19.88
N HIS A 158 -2.71 -3.23 -19.19
CA HIS A 158 -2.08 -2.01 -19.69
C HIS A 158 -1.06 -2.33 -20.78
N ARG A 159 -1.22 -1.67 -21.92
CA ARG A 159 -0.32 -1.78 -23.06
C ARG A 159 0.50 -0.50 -23.14
N VAL A 160 1.71 -0.54 -22.58
CA VAL A 160 2.64 0.60 -22.60
C VAL A 160 2.91 1.06 -24.02
N LYS A 161 3.10 2.36 -24.21
CA LYS A 161 3.46 2.97 -25.49
C LYS A 161 4.91 3.44 -25.50
N VAL A 162 5.52 3.48 -26.68
CA VAL A 162 6.81 4.17 -26.85
C VAL A 162 6.64 5.64 -26.45
N GLY A 163 7.57 6.14 -25.66
CA GLY A 163 7.56 7.49 -25.09
C GLY A 163 6.74 7.62 -23.79
N GLU A 164 6.09 6.56 -23.30
CA GLU A 164 5.37 6.62 -22.03
C GLU A 164 6.35 6.76 -20.85
N ILE A 165 6.11 7.74 -19.99
CA ILE A 165 6.96 8.06 -18.85
C ILE A 165 6.24 7.68 -17.57
N ASP A 166 6.94 7.05 -16.63
CA ASP A 166 6.44 6.70 -15.30
C ASP A 166 5.17 5.83 -15.34
N SER A 167 5.13 4.89 -16.30
CA SER A 167 3.97 4.01 -16.46
C SER A 167 3.75 3.18 -15.21
N LYS A 168 2.53 3.24 -14.67
CA LYS A 168 2.13 2.42 -13.52
C LYS A 168 1.54 1.08 -13.95
N LEU A 169 1.62 0.74 -15.23
CA LEU A 169 0.97 -0.43 -15.81
C LEU A 169 -0.52 -0.46 -15.43
N ASN A 170 -0.95 -1.56 -14.80
CA ASN A 170 -2.33 -1.78 -14.38
C ASN A 170 -2.69 -1.07 -13.07
N TYR A 171 -1.72 -0.41 -12.44
CA TYR A 171 -1.84 0.12 -11.09
C TYR A 171 -2.22 1.60 -11.14
N GLY A 172 -3.50 1.90 -10.91
CA GLY A 172 -3.97 3.27 -10.74
C GLY A 172 -3.87 3.71 -9.28
N VAL A 173 -3.39 4.94 -9.04
CA VAL A 173 -3.64 5.61 -7.76
C VAL A 173 -5.07 6.08 -7.78
N THR A 174 -5.88 5.63 -6.83
CA THR A 174 -7.26 6.07 -6.68
C THR A 174 -7.51 6.56 -5.27
N TYR A 175 -8.53 7.40 -5.12
CA TYR A 175 -9.01 7.77 -3.79
C TYR A 175 -10.25 6.95 -3.47
N THR A 176 -10.40 6.56 -2.21
CA THR A 176 -11.59 5.86 -1.73
C THR A 176 -12.07 6.51 -0.46
N SER A 177 -13.37 6.76 -0.38
CA SER A 177 -14.03 7.25 0.82
C SER A 177 -14.74 6.11 1.51
N ILE A 178 -14.49 5.97 2.81
CA ILE A 178 -15.12 4.98 3.68
C ILE A 178 -15.90 5.76 4.74
N ILE A 179 -17.15 5.34 4.97
CA ILE A 179 -18.00 5.85 6.05
C ILE A 179 -18.17 4.72 7.06
N LEU A 180 -17.75 4.97 8.30
CA LEU A 180 -18.01 4.14 9.46
C LEU A 180 -19.22 4.72 10.21
N TRP A 181 -20.30 3.96 10.28
CA TRP A 181 -21.54 4.38 10.95
C TRP A 181 -21.41 4.27 12.47
N GLY A 182 -22.33 4.94 13.19
CA GLY A 182 -22.21 5.14 14.64
C GLY A 182 -22.05 3.88 15.48
N HIS A 183 -22.69 2.77 15.09
CA HIS A 183 -22.55 1.47 15.77
C HIS A 183 -21.23 0.76 15.49
N GLY A 184 -20.45 1.21 14.51
CA GLY A 184 -19.12 0.69 14.19
C GLY A 184 -17.97 1.48 14.83
N ILE A 185 -18.22 2.65 15.42
CA ILE A 185 -17.17 3.56 15.90
C ILE A 185 -16.28 2.94 16.98
N CYS A 186 -16.83 2.06 17.83
CA CYS A 186 -16.03 1.34 18.83
C CYS A 186 -14.93 0.46 18.20
N TYR A 187 -15.06 0.11 16.91
CA TYR A 187 -14.09 -0.69 16.17
C TYR A 187 -13.13 0.13 15.30
N THR A 188 -13.13 1.47 15.40
CA THR A 188 -12.37 2.36 14.49
C THR A 188 -10.89 1.95 14.36
N GLN A 189 -10.19 1.71 15.48
CA GLN A 189 -8.77 1.33 15.42
C GLN A 189 -8.54 -0.02 14.71
N GLN A 190 -9.37 -1.03 14.99
CA GLN A 190 -9.24 -2.35 14.36
C GLN A 190 -9.51 -2.30 12.86
N ILE A 191 -10.48 -1.49 12.44
CA ILE A 191 -10.80 -1.27 11.02
C ILE A 191 -9.63 -0.56 10.32
N LEU A 192 -9.06 0.49 10.92
CA LEU A 192 -7.89 1.19 10.37
C LEU A 192 -6.66 0.27 10.29
N HIS A 193 -6.45 -0.59 11.29
CA HIS A 193 -5.36 -1.58 11.25
C HIS A 193 -5.54 -2.60 10.13
N SER A 194 -6.73 -3.20 10.00
CA SER A 194 -7.02 -4.13 8.90
C SER A 194 -6.85 -3.45 7.55
N LEU A 195 -7.30 -2.20 7.40
CA LEU A 195 -7.13 -1.43 6.17
C LEU A 195 -5.65 -1.28 5.79
N MET A 196 -4.78 -0.95 6.75
CA MET A 196 -3.34 -0.80 6.50
C MET A 196 -2.60 -2.12 6.24
N GLU A 197 -3.12 -3.24 6.73
CA GLU A 197 -2.54 -4.57 6.53
C GLU A 197 -2.97 -5.17 5.18
N ASP A 198 -4.24 -5.02 4.84
CA ASP A 198 -4.85 -5.68 3.69
C ASP A 198 -4.72 -4.83 2.41
N ILE A 199 -4.74 -3.50 2.51
CA ILE A 199 -4.74 -2.59 1.37
C ILE A 199 -3.44 -1.79 1.31
N ASP A 200 -2.83 -1.76 0.13
CA ASP A 200 -1.70 -0.86 -0.13
C ASP A 200 -2.19 0.58 -0.30
N CYS A 201 -2.28 1.32 0.80
CA CYS A 201 -2.82 2.66 0.81
C CYS A 201 -2.16 3.58 1.83
N ASN A 202 -2.33 4.88 1.60
CA ASN A 202 -2.13 5.92 2.61
C ASN A 202 -3.49 6.41 3.09
N ILE A 203 -3.68 6.45 4.40
CA ILE A 203 -4.85 7.10 5.02
C ILE A 203 -4.55 8.60 5.09
N LEU A 204 -5.29 9.39 4.32
CA LEU A 204 -5.08 10.83 4.17
C LEU A 204 -5.84 11.65 5.21
N ASN A 205 -7.05 11.19 5.58
CA ASN A 205 -7.88 11.91 6.53
C ASN A 205 -8.82 10.96 7.27
N ILE A 206 -9.05 11.27 8.53
CA ILE A 206 -10.03 10.65 9.41
C ILE A 206 -10.84 11.79 10.01
N LYS A 207 -12.15 11.85 9.73
CA LYS A 207 -13.04 12.89 10.24
C LYS A 207 -14.30 12.31 10.84
N LYS A 208 -14.47 12.49 12.13
CA LYS A 208 -15.68 12.18 12.89
C LYS A 208 -16.61 13.39 12.90
N LYS A 209 -17.90 13.17 12.62
CA LYS A 209 -18.94 14.20 12.65
C LYS A 209 -20.24 13.65 13.25
N LYS A 210 -21.00 14.55 13.87
CA LYS A 210 -22.41 14.33 14.21
C LYS A 210 -23.27 14.43 12.94
N ILE A 211 -24.33 13.64 12.90
CA ILE A 211 -25.36 13.66 11.87
C ILE A 211 -26.51 14.49 12.41
N ASP A 212 -26.70 15.69 11.87
CA ASP A 212 -27.83 16.55 12.25
C ASP A 212 -29.10 16.18 11.47
N ASP A 213 -28.94 15.73 10.22
CA ASP A 213 -30.01 15.25 9.34
C ASP A 213 -29.58 13.93 8.70
N LEU A 214 -30.19 12.83 9.16
CA LEU A 214 -29.86 11.48 8.72
C LEU A 214 -30.26 11.22 7.27
N GLU A 215 -31.42 11.70 6.84
CA GLU A 215 -31.92 11.45 5.48
C GLU A 215 -31.02 12.18 4.47
N LYS A 216 -30.67 13.45 4.74
CA LYS A 216 -29.71 14.20 3.91
C LYS A 216 -28.32 13.56 3.91
N CYS A 217 -27.87 13.02 5.04
CA CYS A 217 -26.58 12.30 5.09
C CYS A 217 -26.61 11.03 4.24
N ILE A 218 -27.71 10.28 4.24
CA ILE A 218 -27.91 9.10 3.39
C ILE A 218 -27.94 9.52 1.92
N GLU A 219 -28.66 10.59 1.57
CA GLU A 219 -28.69 11.11 0.20
C GLU A 219 -27.31 11.46 -0.33
N ILE A 220 -26.46 12.06 0.52
CA ILE A 220 -25.07 12.39 0.16
C ILE A 220 -24.25 11.10 -0.06
N CYS A 221 -24.32 10.13 0.84
CA CYS A 221 -23.51 8.90 0.77
C CYS A 221 -23.95 7.96 -0.36
N TYR A 222 -25.24 7.92 -0.69
CA TYR A 222 -25.82 6.97 -1.65
C TYR A 222 -26.32 7.66 -2.93
N LYS A 223 -25.84 8.87 -3.22
CA LYS A 223 -26.32 9.69 -4.35
C LYS A 223 -26.39 8.91 -5.66
N SER A 224 -25.30 8.24 -6.04
CA SER A 224 -25.19 7.49 -7.31
C SER A 224 -26.15 6.30 -7.39
N ASP A 225 -26.48 5.68 -6.25
CA ASP A 225 -27.51 4.63 -6.17
C ASP A 225 -28.91 5.24 -6.27
N LEU A 226 -29.16 6.38 -5.61
CA LEU A 226 -30.46 7.04 -5.57
C LEU A 226 -30.87 7.69 -6.90
N GLU A 227 -29.91 8.08 -7.73
CA GLU A 227 -30.18 8.55 -9.11
C GLU A 227 -30.82 7.44 -9.97
N LYS A 228 -30.62 6.17 -9.63
CA LYS A 228 -31.28 5.03 -10.26
C LYS A 228 -32.62 4.77 -9.55
N ARG A 229 -33.73 5.25 -10.12
CA ARG A 229 -35.09 5.12 -9.54
C ARG A 229 -35.41 3.72 -8.98
N GLN A 230 -34.95 2.66 -9.64
CA GLN A 230 -35.17 1.27 -9.23
C GLN A 230 -34.48 0.88 -7.91
N GLN A 231 -33.49 1.66 -7.45
CA GLN A 231 -32.73 1.36 -6.23
C GLN A 231 -33.20 2.15 -5.00
N VAL A 232 -34.08 3.14 -5.15
CA VAL A 232 -34.52 3.99 -4.03
C VAL A 232 -35.14 3.18 -2.89
N SER A 233 -36.02 2.23 -3.20
CA SER A 233 -36.63 1.34 -2.19
C SER A 233 -35.59 0.44 -1.53
N HIS A 234 -34.61 -0.05 -2.30
CA HIS A 234 -33.51 -0.86 -1.80
C HIS A 234 -32.62 -0.06 -0.83
N ILE A 235 -32.25 1.17 -1.17
CA ILE A 235 -31.45 2.04 -0.31
C ILE A 235 -32.21 2.35 0.98
N LYS A 236 -33.49 2.75 0.90
CA LYS A 236 -34.33 2.99 2.10
C LYS A 236 -34.37 1.77 3.03
N ALA A 237 -34.53 0.57 2.49
CA ALA A 237 -34.51 -0.65 3.30
C ALA A 237 -33.12 -0.93 3.89
N LYS A 238 -32.06 -0.70 3.10
CA LYS A 238 -30.66 -0.92 3.49
C LYS A 238 -30.20 0.06 4.57
N THR A 239 -30.76 1.25 4.66
CA THR A 239 -30.36 2.29 5.62
C THR A 239 -31.32 2.47 6.78
N ALA A 240 -32.49 1.81 6.77
CA ALA A 240 -33.51 1.93 7.82
C ALA A 240 -32.97 1.73 9.25
N TYR A 241 -32.01 0.81 9.42
CA TYR A 241 -31.42 0.53 10.73
C TYR A 241 -30.62 1.71 11.31
N LEU A 242 -30.17 2.66 10.48
CA LEU A 242 -29.39 3.81 10.92
C LEU A 242 -30.19 4.74 11.85
N LYS A 243 -31.52 4.65 11.85
CA LYS A 243 -32.39 5.40 12.79
C LYS A 243 -32.20 4.96 14.25
N ASN A 244 -31.65 3.76 14.46
CA ASN A 244 -31.46 3.16 15.78
C ASN A 244 -29.99 3.07 16.21
N VAL A 245 -29.07 3.71 15.48
CA VAL A 245 -27.64 3.76 15.84
C VAL A 245 -27.25 5.18 16.24
N PRO A 246 -26.14 5.38 16.97
CA PRO A 246 -25.67 6.72 17.31
C PRO A 246 -25.58 7.63 16.06
N PRO A 247 -26.13 8.86 16.09
CA PRO A 247 -26.19 9.76 14.93
C PRO A 247 -24.84 10.44 14.71
N VAL A 248 -23.83 9.64 14.44
CA VAL A 248 -22.44 10.02 14.22
C VAL A 248 -21.85 9.12 13.14
N TYR A 249 -20.88 9.63 12.41
CA TYR A 249 -20.08 8.85 11.47
C TYR A 249 -18.61 9.24 11.55
N VAL A 250 -17.74 8.34 11.09
CA VAL A 250 -16.35 8.64 10.78
C VAL A 250 -16.14 8.47 9.28
N HIS A 251 -15.73 9.53 8.61
CA HIS A 251 -15.26 9.48 7.23
C HIS A 251 -13.76 9.23 7.23
N ILE A 252 -13.34 8.22 6.48
CA ILE A 252 -11.94 7.84 6.29
C ILE A 252 -11.65 7.99 4.80
N LEU A 253 -10.71 8.87 4.47
CA LEU A 253 -10.23 9.07 3.11
C LEU A 253 -8.90 8.36 2.94
N ILE A 254 -8.79 7.55 1.89
CA ILE A 254 -7.54 6.88 1.54
C ILE A 254 -7.09 7.20 0.13
N LYS A 255 -5.78 7.14 -0.08
CA LYS A 255 -5.12 7.06 -1.38
C LYS A 255 -4.64 5.62 -1.56
N ASN A 256 -5.33 4.87 -2.41
CA ASN A 256 -5.05 3.48 -2.73
C ASN A 256 -4.05 3.41 -3.89
N HIS A 257 -2.94 2.70 -3.71
CA HIS A 257 -1.88 2.54 -4.70
C HIS A 257 -1.98 1.22 -5.47
N GLY A 258 -2.79 0.27 -4.98
CA GLY A 258 -2.95 -1.07 -5.55
C GLY A 258 -4.36 -1.32 -6.09
N ALA A 259 -4.99 -0.32 -6.69
CA ALA A 259 -6.37 -0.44 -7.16
C ALA A 259 -6.50 -1.49 -8.28
N SER A 260 -7.49 -2.38 -8.16
CA SER A 260 -7.72 -3.48 -9.13
C SER A 260 -9.18 -3.56 -9.55
N PHE A 261 -9.56 -2.83 -10.61
CA PHE A 261 -10.94 -2.75 -11.05
C PHE A 261 -11.43 -3.99 -11.80
N ILE A 262 -12.55 -4.57 -11.35
CA ILE A 262 -13.24 -5.67 -12.02
C ILE A 262 -14.73 -5.37 -12.21
N LYS A 263 -15.38 -6.09 -13.12
CA LYS A 263 -16.83 -5.99 -13.35
C LYS A 263 -17.58 -6.93 -12.42
N TYR A 264 -18.57 -6.41 -11.70
CA TYR A 264 -19.53 -7.15 -10.90
C TYR A 264 -20.92 -7.09 -11.54
N GLY A 265 -21.76 -8.11 -11.33
CA GLY A 265 -23.14 -8.15 -11.82
C GLY A 265 -23.32 -8.78 -13.21
N LYS A 266 -24.53 -8.70 -13.75
CA LYS A 266 -24.93 -9.21 -15.08
C LYS A 266 -25.93 -8.25 -15.73
N GLY A 267 -25.95 -8.20 -17.07
CA GLY A 267 -26.86 -7.35 -17.84
C GLY A 267 -26.68 -5.86 -17.55
N ASP A 268 -27.77 -5.13 -17.38
CA ASP A 268 -27.77 -3.69 -17.08
C ASP A 268 -27.29 -3.34 -15.67
N ASN A 269 -27.09 -4.35 -14.81
CA ASN A 269 -26.63 -4.19 -13.42
C ASN A 269 -25.11 -4.38 -13.27
N ILE A 270 -24.33 -4.14 -14.34
CA ILE A 270 -22.87 -4.23 -14.27
C ILE A 270 -22.31 -3.00 -13.54
N THR A 271 -21.51 -3.24 -12.50
CA THR A 271 -20.75 -2.20 -11.79
C THR A 271 -19.26 -2.48 -11.91
N ILE A 272 -18.45 -1.46 -12.16
CA ILE A 272 -16.99 -1.56 -12.13
C ILE A 272 -16.53 -1.05 -10.76
N ALA A 273 -15.87 -1.91 -9.99
CA ALA A 273 -15.40 -1.55 -8.64
C ALA A 273 -14.02 -2.16 -8.36
N ASP A 274 -13.29 -1.57 -7.42
CA ASP A 274 -12.00 -2.09 -6.97
C ASP A 274 -12.21 -3.38 -6.17
N LYS A 275 -11.62 -4.47 -6.66
CA LYS A 275 -11.69 -5.79 -6.05
C LYS A 275 -11.11 -5.80 -4.64
N ASN A 276 -9.95 -5.18 -4.44
CA ASN A 276 -9.25 -5.22 -3.16
C ASN A 276 -10.08 -4.53 -2.06
N ILE A 277 -10.61 -3.34 -2.39
CA ILE A 277 -11.51 -2.60 -1.52
C ILE A 277 -12.83 -3.35 -1.29
N THR A 278 -13.38 -4.00 -2.32
CA THR A 278 -14.64 -4.75 -2.22
C THR A 278 -14.49 -5.96 -1.31
N ASP A 279 -13.42 -6.74 -1.46
CA ASP A 279 -13.15 -7.91 -0.64
C ASP A 279 -12.88 -7.49 0.82
N TRP A 280 -12.08 -6.44 1.03
CA TRP A 280 -11.86 -5.86 2.35
C TRP A 280 -13.17 -5.37 2.99
N LYS A 281 -14.03 -4.69 2.23
CA LYS A 281 -15.36 -4.23 2.69
C LYS A 281 -16.20 -5.40 3.21
N TRP A 282 -16.19 -6.55 2.54
CA TRP A 282 -16.91 -7.74 2.98
C TRP A 282 -16.28 -8.35 4.24
N LYS A 283 -14.95 -8.49 4.29
CA LYS A 283 -14.21 -8.95 5.49
C LYS A 283 -14.58 -8.12 6.72
N ILE A 284 -14.54 -6.79 6.62
CA ILE A 284 -14.92 -5.89 7.74
C ILE A 284 -16.37 -6.10 8.15
N ARG A 285 -17.29 -6.29 7.20
CA ARG A 285 -18.70 -6.56 7.50
C ARG A 285 -18.90 -7.91 8.21
N GLU A 286 -18.16 -8.95 7.82
CA GLU A 286 -18.20 -10.23 8.50
C GLU A 286 -17.69 -10.14 9.94
N MET A 287 -16.64 -9.34 10.16
CA MET A 287 -16.05 -9.19 11.49
C MET A 287 -16.92 -8.35 12.44
N PHE A 288 -17.53 -7.28 11.93
CA PHE A 288 -18.04 -6.21 12.80
C PHE A 288 -19.53 -5.89 12.64
N ASN A 289 -20.23 -6.43 11.63
CA ASN A 289 -21.69 -6.26 11.59
C ASN A 289 -22.35 -6.94 12.80
N PRO A 290 -23.46 -6.39 13.31
CA PRO A 290 -24.23 -7.04 14.38
C PRO A 290 -24.67 -8.45 13.98
N LYS A 291 -24.69 -9.36 14.95
CA LYS A 291 -25.20 -10.73 14.80
C LYS A 291 -26.71 -10.78 15.02
N GLY A 292 -27.41 -11.66 14.33
CA GLY A 292 -28.86 -11.83 14.43
C GLY A 292 -29.34 -13.14 13.78
N ARG A 293 -30.64 -13.46 13.90
CA ARG A 293 -31.22 -14.68 13.30
C ARG A 293 -31.52 -14.46 11.81
N VAL A 294 -30.48 -14.25 11.00
CA VAL A 294 -30.63 -13.97 9.56
C VAL A 294 -29.66 -14.83 8.77
N HIS A 295 -30.18 -15.47 7.72
CA HIS A 295 -29.38 -16.11 6.68
C HIS A 295 -29.59 -15.36 5.37
N LYS A 296 -28.64 -14.49 5.01
CA LYS A 296 -28.65 -13.79 3.73
C LYS A 296 -27.24 -13.76 3.15
N LYS A 297 -27.06 -14.44 2.01
CA LYS A 297 -25.82 -14.35 1.21
C LYS A 297 -25.62 -12.89 0.75
N PRO A 298 -24.37 -12.41 0.63
CA PRO A 298 -23.12 -13.15 0.69
C PRO A 298 -22.53 -13.32 2.10
N LEU A 299 -23.16 -12.76 3.15
CA LEU A 299 -22.63 -12.84 4.51
C LEU A 299 -22.86 -14.26 5.09
N SER A 300 -21.92 -14.67 5.95
CA SER A 300 -22.05 -15.88 6.76
C SER A 300 -23.34 -15.90 7.59
N SER A 301 -23.81 -17.10 7.92
CA SER A 301 -24.99 -17.30 8.77
C SER A 301 -24.90 -16.48 10.04
N GLY A 302 -26.02 -15.84 10.40
CA GLY A 302 -26.14 -15.14 11.66
C GLY A 302 -25.61 -13.72 11.65
N ILE A 303 -25.14 -13.21 10.50
CA ILE A 303 -24.64 -11.84 10.35
C ILE A 303 -25.72 -10.98 9.69
N THR A 304 -26.03 -9.83 10.29
CA THR A 304 -27.03 -8.90 9.76
C THR A 304 -26.49 -8.06 8.61
N HIS A 305 -27.40 -7.47 7.83
CA HIS A 305 -27.08 -6.44 6.84
C HIS A 305 -27.05 -5.02 7.44
N ASN A 306 -26.93 -4.89 8.77
CA ASN A 306 -26.76 -3.60 9.45
C ASN A 306 -25.29 -3.16 9.33
N HIS A 307 -24.90 -2.80 8.11
CA HIS A 307 -23.50 -2.63 7.70
C HIS A 307 -22.79 -1.58 8.56
N VAL A 308 -21.70 -1.96 9.23
CA VAL A 308 -20.90 -0.96 9.98
C VAL A 308 -20.21 0.05 9.07
N ILE A 309 -19.89 -0.36 7.83
CA ILE A 309 -19.22 0.49 6.85
C ILE A 309 -19.97 0.61 5.52
N HIS A 310 -19.86 1.79 4.93
CA HIS A 310 -20.11 2.06 3.52
C HIS A 310 -18.78 2.49 2.86
N VAL A 311 -18.58 2.12 1.60
CA VAL A 311 -17.38 2.48 0.83
C VAL A 311 -17.84 2.87 -0.57
N THR A 312 -17.28 3.93 -1.13
CA THR A 312 -17.54 4.37 -2.49
C THR A 312 -17.13 3.31 -3.49
N ASP A 313 -17.99 3.01 -4.47
CA ASP A 313 -17.74 1.94 -5.44
C ASP A 313 -16.86 2.42 -6.62
N ALA A 314 -16.89 3.72 -6.96
CA ALA A 314 -16.05 4.34 -7.98
C ALA A 314 -15.23 5.55 -7.48
N PRO A 315 -14.09 5.89 -8.12
CA PRO A 315 -13.29 7.07 -7.77
C PRO A 315 -14.06 8.39 -7.84
N GLU A 316 -14.98 8.53 -8.80
CA GLU A 316 -15.78 9.74 -8.99
C GLU A 316 -16.74 9.97 -7.81
N ASP A 317 -17.33 8.89 -7.28
CA ASP A 317 -18.16 8.92 -6.07
C ASP A 317 -17.36 9.41 -4.86
N CYS A 318 -16.10 8.98 -4.74
CA CYS A 318 -15.20 9.45 -3.69
C CYS A 318 -14.97 10.97 -3.75
N VAL A 319 -14.77 11.52 -4.96
CA VAL A 319 -14.57 12.97 -5.14
C VAL A 319 -15.83 13.75 -4.74
N ASP A 320 -17.01 13.34 -5.22
CA ASP A 320 -18.28 14.03 -4.89
C ASP A 320 -18.61 13.90 -3.39
N LEU A 321 -18.44 12.71 -2.81
CA LEU A 321 -18.68 12.47 -1.38
C LEU A 321 -17.76 13.31 -0.49
N CYS A 322 -16.46 13.32 -0.80
CA CYS A 322 -15.47 14.12 -0.08
C CYS A 322 -15.81 15.61 -0.14
N TYR A 323 -16.18 16.11 -1.32
CA TYR A 323 -16.58 17.51 -1.49
C TYR A 323 -17.86 17.85 -0.69
N ARG A 324 -18.88 17.00 -0.73
CA ARG A 324 -20.14 17.25 -0.02
C ARG A 324 -19.96 17.26 1.50
N LEU A 325 -19.20 16.31 2.04
CA LEU A 325 -19.01 16.14 3.49
C LEU A 325 -17.93 17.05 4.09
N LEU A 326 -16.83 17.28 3.35
CA LEU A 326 -15.64 17.97 3.86
C LEU A 326 -15.37 19.33 3.20
N LYS A 327 -16.09 19.68 2.13
CA LYS A 327 -15.86 20.90 1.33
C LYS A 327 -14.45 20.99 0.73
N LYS A 328 -13.84 19.81 0.50
CA LYS A 328 -12.50 19.63 -0.06
C LYS A 328 -12.51 18.45 -1.02
N LYS A 329 -11.62 18.45 -2.00
CA LYS A 329 -11.35 17.30 -2.88
C LYS A 329 -10.32 16.38 -2.22
N PRO A 330 -10.22 15.10 -2.61
CA PRO A 330 -9.24 14.18 -2.03
C PRO A 330 -7.78 14.67 -2.10
N ALA A 331 -7.38 15.33 -3.19
CA ALA A 331 -6.04 15.87 -3.37
C ALA A 331 -5.70 16.99 -2.35
N ASP A 332 -6.69 17.67 -1.78
CA ASP A 332 -6.48 18.75 -0.79
C ASP A 332 -6.02 18.22 0.59
N PHE A 333 -6.01 16.89 0.76
CA PHE A 333 -5.53 16.19 1.96
C PHE A 333 -4.14 15.59 1.78
N GLU A 334 -3.48 15.86 0.66
CA GLU A 334 -2.10 15.44 0.46
C GLU A 334 -1.11 16.46 0.99
N ASN A 335 0.00 15.96 1.52
CA ASN A 335 1.13 16.81 1.89
C ASN A 335 1.63 17.54 0.65
N LYS A 336 2.00 18.80 0.85
CA LYS A 336 2.56 19.67 -0.19
C LYS A 336 4.07 19.56 -0.16
N VAL A 337 4.73 19.81 -1.29
CA VAL A 337 6.19 19.97 -1.35
C VAL A 337 6.49 21.45 -1.56
N ILE A 338 7.08 22.09 -0.56
CA ILE A 338 7.42 23.52 -0.60
C ILE A 338 8.91 23.64 -0.33
N ASN A 339 9.67 24.22 -1.28
CA ASN A 339 11.12 24.35 -1.20
C ASN A 339 11.85 23.02 -0.90
N GLY A 340 11.32 21.90 -1.39
CA GLY A 340 11.86 20.55 -1.16
C GLY A 340 11.42 19.88 0.14
N TYR A 341 10.72 20.58 1.03
CA TYR A 341 10.19 20.04 2.29
C TYR A 341 8.77 19.50 2.13
N GLU A 342 8.48 18.38 2.78
CA GLU A 342 7.14 17.79 2.85
C GLU A 342 6.33 18.48 3.96
N ILE A 343 5.32 19.25 3.59
CA ILE A 343 4.50 20.06 4.49
C ILE A 343 3.09 19.44 4.60
N PRO A 344 2.58 19.18 5.82
CA PRO A 344 1.24 18.65 6.03
C PRO A 344 0.15 19.49 5.37
N TRP A 345 -0.84 18.80 4.79
CA TRP A 345 -1.94 19.41 4.02
C TRP A 345 -2.73 20.50 4.77
N HIS A 346 -2.76 20.41 6.11
CA HIS A 346 -3.50 21.32 6.97
C HIS A 346 -2.70 22.57 7.37
N LEU A 347 -1.41 22.64 7.06
CA LEU A 347 -0.59 23.82 7.32
C LEU A 347 -0.73 24.84 6.17
N PRO A 348 -1.06 26.10 6.45
CA PRO A 348 -1.15 27.15 5.44
C PRO A 348 0.25 27.56 5.01
N GLU A 349 0.49 27.89 3.75
CA GLU A 349 1.81 28.27 3.24
C GLU A 349 2.37 29.50 3.98
N ARG A 350 3.63 29.41 4.43
CA ARG A 350 4.32 30.45 5.19
C ARG A 350 5.81 30.46 4.92
N SER A 351 6.49 31.46 5.47
CA SER A 351 7.94 31.51 5.47
C SER A 351 8.49 30.37 6.33
N MET A 352 9.59 29.78 5.89
CA MET A 352 10.22 28.67 6.60
C MET A 352 11.72 28.75 6.52
N TYR A 353 12.41 28.34 7.59
CA TYR A 353 13.85 28.22 7.62
C TYR A 353 14.29 27.08 8.54
N CYS A 354 15.46 26.50 8.27
CA CYS A 354 16.02 25.46 9.13
C CYS A 354 16.72 26.07 10.34
N LYS A 355 16.61 25.40 11.49
CA LYS A 355 17.35 25.74 12.71
C LYS A 355 17.74 24.48 13.46
N ILE A 356 18.91 24.49 14.11
CA ILE A 356 19.28 23.44 15.07
C ILE A 356 18.80 23.89 16.45
N LEU A 357 18.02 23.06 17.11
CA LEU A 357 17.49 23.29 18.45
C LEU A 357 17.87 22.15 19.39
N ASP A 358 18.01 22.46 20.67
CA ASP A 358 18.01 21.45 21.72
C ASP A 358 16.58 20.92 21.93
N ILE A 359 16.39 19.60 22.02
CA ILE A 359 15.08 18.99 22.25
C ILE A 359 14.44 19.53 23.54
N SER A 360 15.23 19.90 24.54
CA SER A 360 14.74 20.47 25.80
C SER A 360 14.09 21.86 25.64
N GLU A 361 14.35 22.56 24.54
CA GLU A 361 13.70 23.83 24.17
C GLU A 361 12.35 23.60 23.48
N ILE A 362 12.19 22.46 22.81
CA ILE A 362 11.00 22.15 22.02
C ILE A 362 9.83 21.77 22.94
N ARG A 363 8.63 22.20 22.58
CA ARG A 363 7.38 21.87 23.27
C ARG A 363 6.41 21.19 22.33
N VAL A 364 5.49 20.39 22.87
CA VAL A 364 4.44 19.73 22.09
C VAL A 364 3.07 20.15 22.60
N ASN A 365 2.13 20.40 21.69
CA ASN A 365 0.74 20.65 22.06
C ASN A 365 -0.04 19.33 22.03
N ILE A 366 -0.49 18.86 23.19
CA ILE A 366 -1.23 17.61 23.33
C ILE A 366 -2.70 17.92 23.62
N VAL A 367 -3.61 17.35 22.83
CA VAL A 367 -5.05 17.58 22.96
C VAL A 367 -5.51 17.20 24.38
N GLY A 368 -6.10 18.17 25.09
CA GLY A 368 -6.55 18.01 26.47
C GLY A 368 -5.47 18.11 27.55
N LYS A 369 -4.19 18.33 27.19
CA LYS A 369 -3.10 18.64 28.14
C LYS A 369 -2.41 19.99 27.86
N GLY A 370 -2.60 20.57 26.67
CA GLY A 370 -1.98 21.83 26.29
C GLY A 370 -0.50 21.68 25.91
N ILE A 371 0.27 22.76 26.06
CA ILE A 371 1.68 22.83 25.70
C ILE A 371 2.53 22.26 26.83
N ILE A 372 3.24 21.15 26.56
CA ILE A 372 4.07 20.43 27.53
C ILE A 372 5.42 20.04 26.92
N LYS A 373 6.34 19.56 27.77
CA LYS A 373 7.58 18.90 27.31
C LYS A 373 7.26 17.53 26.70
N ILE A 374 8.11 17.06 25.77
CA ILE A 374 7.89 15.77 25.09
C ILE A 374 7.86 14.60 26.08
N GLU A 375 8.68 14.67 27.14
CA GLU A 375 8.79 13.63 28.18
C GLU A 375 7.49 13.43 28.97
N CYS A 376 6.64 14.45 29.03
CA CYS A 376 5.35 14.41 29.71
C CYS A 376 4.20 13.97 28.79
N SER A 377 4.50 13.67 27.53
CA SER A 377 3.50 13.32 26.52
C SER A 377 3.20 11.82 26.50
N PRO A 378 1.96 11.42 26.12
CA PRO A 378 1.65 10.01 25.92
C PRO A 378 2.49 9.38 24.78
N HIS A 379 2.99 10.19 23.85
CA HIS A 379 3.84 9.72 22.74
C HIS A 379 5.19 9.21 23.25
N TYR A 380 5.80 9.93 24.21
CA TYR A 380 7.05 9.50 24.82
C TYR A 380 6.86 8.27 25.72
N GLU A 381 5.79 8.23 26.50
CA GLU A 381 5.42 7.02 27.25
C GLU A 381 5.26 5.79 26.34
N TYR A 382 4.67 5.98 25.15
CA TYR A 382 4.48 4.90 24.18
C TYR A 382 5.80 4.32 23.68
N VAL A 383 6.78 5.16 23.30
CA VAL A 383 8.09 4.68 22.83
C VAL A 383 8.89 4.00 23.96
N LEU A 384 8.67 4.39 25.22
CA LEU A 384 9.18 3.68 26.41
C LEU A 384 8.44 2.36 26.73
N GLY A 385 7.52 1.92 25.87
CA GLY A 385 6.76 0.67 26.04
C GLY A 385 5.46 0.78 26.83
N LYS A 386 5.15 1.95 27.43
CA LYS A 386 3.89 2.19 28.17
C LYS A 386 2.77 2.58 27.20
N LYS A 387 2.31 1.60 26.40
CA LYS A 387 1.43 1.85 25.24
C LYS A 387 0.00 2.31 25.56
N GLU A 388 -0.49 2.06 26.78
CA GLU A 388 -1.90 2.20 27.12
C GLU A 388 -2.40 3.66 27.05
N ASN A 389 -1.61 4.61 27.58
CA ASN A 389 -2.01 6.02 27.67
C ASN A 389 -2.16 6.66 26.28
N TYR A 390 -1.24 6.36 25.36
CA TYR A 390 -1.34 6.82 23.99
C TYR A 390 -2.51 6.15 23.25
N THR A 391 -2.72 4.84 23.45
CA THR A 391 -3.86 4.13 22.87
C THR A 391 -5.19 4.78 23.29
N LYS A 392 -5.34 5.10 24.58
CA LYS A 392 -6.51 5.81 25.12
C LYS A 392 -6.62 7.24 24.55
N TYR A 393 -5.50 7.98 24.52
CA TYR A 393 -5.43 9.33 23.95
C TYR A 393 -5.89 9.36 22.49
N TYR A 394 -5.33 8.49 21.65
CA TYR A 394 -5.67 8.41 20.23
C TYR A 394 -7.13 7.98 20.04
N SER A 395 -7.59 6.93 20.72
CA SER A 395 -9.01 6.51 20.67
C SER A 395 -9.98 7.63 21.00
N LYS A 396 -9.64 8.48 21.97
CA LYS A 396 -10.51 9.56 22.44
C LYS A 396 -10.66 10.69 21.42
N TYR A 397 -9.57 11.06 20.73
CA TYR A 397 -9.54 12.27 19.89
C TYR A 397 -9.45 11.99 18.38
N CYS A 398 -9.32 10.72 17.97
CA CYS A 398 -9.29 10.30 16.57
C CYS A 398 -10.57 10.70 15.83
N GLY A 399 -10.40 11.33 14.67
CA GLY A 399 -11.46 11.87 13.83
C GLY A 399 -11.93 13.26 14.23
N GLU A 400 -11.67 13.72 15.45
CA GLU A 400 -12.13 15.03 15.92
C GLU A 400 -11.00 16.05 15.81
N GLN A 401 -10.10 16.06 16.80
CA GLN A 401 -8.90 16.91 16.84
C GLN A 401 -7.69 16.22 16.18
N LEU A 402 -7.66 14.87 16.16
CA LEU A 402 -6.61 14.11 15.48
C LEU A 402 -7.19 13.53 14.19
N GLN A 403 -6.83 14.11 13.04
CA GLN A 403 -7.42 13.75 11.75
C GLN A 403 -6.47 13.00 10.80
N ASP A 404 -5.19 12.90 11.15
CA ASP A 404 -4.23 12.11 10.39
C ASP A 404 -4.10 10.69 10.97
N ASN A 405 -3.46 9.79 10.22
CA ASN A 405 -3.26 8.41 10.65
C ASN A 405 -2.16 8.28 11.70
N HIS A 406 -2.55 8.44 12.96
CA HIS A 406 -1.69 8.23 14.12
C HIS A 406 -2.04 6.95 14.88
N THR A 407 -2.49 5.90 14.19
CA THR A 407 -2.76 4.60 14.81
C THR A 407 -1.54 4.05 15.53
N THR A 408 -1.76 3.21 16.54
CA THR A 408 -0.69 2.53 17.29
C THR A 408 0.16 1.66 16.37
N LYS A 409 -0.46 0.98 15.39
CA LYS A 409 0.24 0.23 14.34
C LYS A 409 1.17 1.14 13.51
N LYS A 410 0.70 2.32 13.08
CA LYS A 410 1.53 3.27 12.33
C LYS A 410 2.71 3.77 13.17
N PHE A 411 2.48 4.01 14.46
CA PHE A 411 3.55 4.44 15.37
C PHE A 411 4.58 3.32 15.60
N ASP A 412 4.14 2.08 15.83
CA ASP A 412 5.03 0.91 15.95
C ASP A 412 5.89 0.73 14.69
N ASN A 413 5.31 0.90 13.51
CA ASN A 413 6.05 0.83 12.25
C ASN A 413 7.09 1.97 12.17
N LEU A 414 6.72 3.18 12.56
CA LEU A 414 7.64 4.32 12.59
C LEU A 414 8.81 4.06 13.54
N ILE A 415 8.56 3.60 14.78
CA ILE A 415 9.62 3.28 15.75
C ILE A 415 10.63 2.29 15.17
N LYS A 416 10.16 1.28 14.42
CA LYS A 416 11.03 0.24 13.81
C LYS A 416 11.83 0.74 12.62
N SER A 417 11.28 1.66 11.83
CA SER A 417 11.87 2.07 10.54
C SER A 417 12.54 3.45 10.58
N PHE A 418 12.43 4.19 11.68
CA PHE A 418 12.91 5.56 11.77
C PHE A 418 14.43 5.60 12.01
N ASP A 419 15.16 6.21 11.08
CA ASP A 419 16.60 6.44 11.20
C ASP A 419 16.89 7.69 12.04
N PHE A 420 16.94 7.50 13.35
CA PHE A 420 17.20 8.59 14.29
C PHE A 420 18.65 9.13 14.21
N LEU A 421 19.62 8.31 13.76
CA LEU A 421 21.01 8.74 13.59
C LEU A 421 21.17 9.60 12.34
N GLY A 422 20.45 9.25 11.26
CA GLY A 422 20.45 10.00 10.00
C GLY A 422 19.55 11.23 9.99
N TYR A 423 18.71 11.44 11.00
CA TYR A 423 17.67 12.48 10.99
C TYR A 423 18.19 13.89 10.64
N ASN A 424 19.33 14.31 11.22
CA ASN A 424 19.88 15.65 10.97
C ASN A 424 20.46 15.83 9.56
N MET A 425 20.65 14.73 8.82
CA MET A 425 21.06 14.72 7.41
C MET A 425 19.87 14.70 6.45
N GLU A 426 18.64 14.48 6.94
CA GLU A 426 17.44 14.46 6.11
C GLU A 426 16.91 15.88 5.87
N ASP A 427 16.76 16.26 4.60
CA ASP A 427 16.26 17.59 4.23
C ASP A 427 14.77 17.62 3.87
N ARG A 428 14.07 16.48 3.89
CA ARG A 428 12.68 16.42 3.39
C ARG A 428 11.62 16.33 4.49
N ARG A 429 11.91 15.67 5.61
CA ARG A 429 10.92 15.30 6.64
C ARG A 429 11.31 15.76 8.04
N LEU A 430 11.73 17.01 8.13
CA LEU A 430 12.04 17.64 9.40
C LEU A 430 10.79 17.76 10.29
N ILE A 431 11.00 17.78 11.60
CA ILE A 431 10.01 18.22 12.58
C ILE A 431 9.72 19.69 12.32
N ILE A 432 8.44 20.03 12.22
CA ILE A 432 7.99 21.40 11.96
C ILE A 432 7.58 22.02 13.30
N VAL A 433 8.16 23.18 13.61
CA VAL A 433 7.85 23.93 14.82
C VAL A 433 7.43 25.36 14.47
N ASN A 434 6.59 25.98 15.29
CA ASN A 434 6.32 27.42 15.14
C ASN A 434 7.46 28.29 15.68
N SER A 435 7.32 29.61 15.59
CA SER A 435 8.27 30.60 16.13
C SER A 435 8.48 30.54 17.65
N LYS A 436 7.63 29.82 18.39
CA LYS A 436 7.77 29.54 19.84
C LYS A 436 8.30 28.12 20.12
N TYR A 437 8.81 27.44 19.10
CA TYR A 437 9.31 26.06 19.14
C TYR A 437 8.30 25.03 19.65
N VAL A 438 7.02 25.27 19.41
CA VAL A 438 5.95 24.28 19.63
C VAL A 438 5.81 23.45 18.35
N VAL A 439 5.88 22.13 18.48
CA VAL A 439 5.71 21.20 17.36
C VAL A 439 4.32 21.36 16.73
N MET A 440 4.33 21.58 15.42
CA MET A 440 3.16 21.59 14.54
C MET A 440 3.02 20.26 13.79
N ASP A 441 4.14 19.62 13.44
CA ASP A 441 4.20 18.27 12.88
C ASP A 441 5.44 17.52 13.35
N GLY A 442 5.30 16.20 13.55
CA GLY A 442 6.42 15.33 13.92
C GLY A 442 6.55 15.00 15.41
N VAL A 443 5.48 15.11 16.20
CA VAL A 443 5.49 14.73 17.64
C VAL A 443 5.98 13.30 17.86
N HIS A 444 5.56 12.34 17.02
CA HIS A 444 6.00 10.95 17.07
C HIS A 444 7.50 10.81 16.80
N ARG A 445 8.05 11.56 15.83
CA ARG A 445 9.50 11.57 15.52
C ARG A 445 10.28 12.16 16.70
N LEU A 446 9.79 13.25 17.29
CA LEU A 446 10.41 13.87 18.46
C LEU A 446 10.49 12.91 19.66
N ALA A 447 9.42 12.13 19.90
CA ALA A 447 9.41 11.12 20.95
C ALA A 447 10.51 10.06 20.73
N ILE A 448 10.68 9.58 19.50
CA ILE A 448 11.71 8.57 19.16
C ILE A 448 13.12 9.15 19.30
N LEU A 449 13.35 10.38 18.82
CA LEU A 449 14.64 11.06 18.97
C LEU A 449 15.00 11.23 20.45
N LYS A 450 14.03 11.66 21.27
CA LYS A 450 14.22 11.80 22.72
C LYS A 450 14.51 10.47 23.42
N MET A 451 13.89 9.37 22.98
CA MET A 451 14.13 8.03 23.55
C MET A 451 15.55 7.52 23.27
N ASN A 452 16.15 7.95 22.17
CA ASN A 452 17.51 7.56 21.78
C ASN A 452 18.56 8.62 22.18
N ASP A 453 18.26 9.42 23.21
CA ASP A 453 19.17 10.42 23.79
C ASP A 453 19.79 11.40 22.77
N ILE A 454 19.02 11.76 21.73
CA ILE A 454 19.43 12.82 20.80
C ILE A 454 19.11 14.19 21.42
N ASP A 455 20.14 14.99 21.72
CA ASP A 455 19.93 16.29 22.35
C ASP A 455 19.63 17.41 21.35
N LYS A 456 20.30 17.42 20.20
CA LYS A 456 20.20 18.51 19.21
C LYS A 456 19.68 18.02 17.88
N ILE A 457 18.66 18.69 17.36
CA ILE A 457 17.99 18.31 16.13
C ILE A 457 17.80 19.48 15.18
N LYS A 458 17.91 19.20 13.88
CA LYS A 458 17.50 20.12 12.81
C LYS A 458 15.97 20.14 12.73
N VAL A 459 15.38 21.31 12.77
CA VAL A 459 13.94 21.53 12.64
C VAL A 459 13.65 22.53 11.53
N LEU A 460 12.43 22.48 11.02
CA LEU A 460 11.89 23.50 10.13
C LEU A 460 11.05 24.46 10.96
N VAL A 461 11.52 25.70 11.12
CA VAL A 461 10.77 26.75 11.81
C VAL A 461 9.78 27.35 10.80
N TYR A 462 8.52 27.37 11.18
CA TYR A 462 7.37 27.81 10.40
C TYR A 462 6.85 29.12 10.99
N ASP A 463 7.05 30.23 10.27
CA ASP A 463 6.75 31.59 10.74
C ASP A 463 5.67 32.27 9.89
#